data_AF-A0A377G7E8-F1
#
_entry.id   AF-A0A377G7E8-F1
#
_cell.length_a   1.000
_cell.length_b   1.000
_cell.length_c   1.000
_cell.angle_alpha   90.00
_cell.angle_beta   90.00
_cell.angle_gamma   90.00
#
_symmetry.space_group_name_H-M   'P 1'
#
loop_
_entity.id
_entity.type
_entity.pdbx_description
1 polymer ?
#
loop_
_entity_poly.entity_id
_entity_poly.type
_entity_poly.pdbx_seq_one_letter_code
_entity_poly.pdbx_strand_id
1 'polypeptide(L)'
;MCNDKLDYNVVSPNYVLDYPDSKDIEEFHKHVNHNDAMAEIYFKEGQEELEEDTIKLLKNNGKYQNKKQNRYDLMLVVRDQGKMIGFIELRLTQDSNFISQLFSVFVSEKHRNQGLASLMIVHAFDFFQRTGLTAMTVSPTIDSLVVYNKFGFYPLGYDDVTMEKWFKKTEEERLDQLKEEFSDLLLNLSKEPCQEVFGNQCEKSTKYRGCFNVSPRVSEDAKTNVLNWRKKPSSPPLISNSDLGVLHPSEDTKKRKAETEVRESESTEETTKKKSIHN
;
A
#
# COMPACT_ATOMS: atom_id res chain seq x y z
N MET A 1 -18.88 13.38 -15.89
CA MET A 1 -18.92 13.87 -17.28
C MET A 1 -17.74 14.80 -17.47
N CYS A 2 -16.74 14.40 -18.24
CA CYS A 2 -15.81 15.37 -18.82
C CYS A 2 -16.58 16.00 -19.99
N ASN A 3 -16.84 17.30 -19.92
CA ASN A 3 -17.73 17.98 -20.85
C ASN A 3 -17.21 17.91 -22.28
N ASP A 4 -17.97 17.24 -23.16
CA ASP A 4 -17.88 17.47 -24.59
C ASP A 4 -18.75 18.68 -24.93
N LYS A 5 -18.06 19.77 -25.29
CA LYS A 5 -18.54 21.02 -25.93
C LYS A 5 -19.01 22.15 -24.99
N LEU A 6 -18.13 23.12 -24.76
CA LEU A 6 -18.23 24.49 -25.31
C LEU A 6 -16.97 25.31 -24.92
N ASP A 7 -16.59 26.21 -25.83
CA ASP A 7 -15.38 27.04 -25.86
C ASP A 7 -15.00 27.75 -24.55
N TYR A 8 -13.68 27.72 -24.25
CA TYR A 8 -12.82 28.76 -23.62
C TYR A 8 -11.62 28.05 -22.97
N ASN A 9 -10.52 27.81 -23.68
CA ASN A 9 -9.18 27.45 -23.13
C ASN A 9 -9.14 26.79 -21.73
N VAL A 10 -9.98 25.79 -21.47
CA VAL A 10 -9.94 25.05 -20.21
C VAL A 10 -8.89 23.99 -20.43
N VAL A 11 -7.66 24.30 -20.03
CA VAL A 11 -6.62 23.30 -19.86
C VAL A 11 -7.25 22.24 -18.96
N SER A 12 -7.54 21.06 -19.53
CA SER A 12 -8.07 19.95 -18.75
C SER A 12 -7.10 19.73 -17.58
N PRO A 13 -7.58 19.64 -16.33
CA PRO A 13 -6.69 19.51 -15.19
C PRO A 13 -5.82 18.28 -15.39
N ASN A 14 -4.51 18.48 -15.26
CA ASN A 14 -3.52 17.43 -15.47
C ASN A 14 -3.18 16.83 -14.11
N TYR A 15 -4.02 15.91 -13.63
CA TYR A 15 -3.79 15.23 -12.37
C TYR A 15 -2.70 14.18 -12.53
N VAL A 16 -1.80 14.10 -11.56
CA VAL A 16 -0.72 13.09 -11.52
C VAL A 16 -0.89 12.20 -10.31
N LEU A 17 -1.09 10.90 -10.51
CA LEU A 17 -1.01 9.90 -9.45
C LEU A 17 0.45 9.42 -9.32
N ASP A 18 1.06 9.64 -8.17
CA ASP A 18 2.43 9.24 -7.88
C ASP A 18 2.57 8.76 -6.43
N TYR A 19 3.79 8.37 -6.05
CA TYR A 19 4.16 8.21 -4.65
C TYR A 19 4.33 9.57 -3.95
N PRO A 20 4.05 9.64 -2.63
CA PRO A 20 4.51 10.76 -1.82
C PRO A 20 6.05 10.78 -1.76
N ASP A 21 6.62 11.89 -1.33
CA ASP A 21 8.02 12.01 -0.95
C ASP A 21 8.18 12.81 0.35
N SER A 22 9.41 12.99 0.83
CA SER A 22 9.66 13.68 2.10
C SER A 22 9.19 15.14 2.13
N LYS A 23 9.04 15.80 0.98
CA LYS A 23 8.57 17.19 0.88
C LYS A 23 7.07 17.30 1.09
N ASP A 24 6.35 16.19 0.96
CA ASP A 24 4.90 16.14 1.16
C ASP A 24 4.48 16.15 2.63
N ILE A 25 5.40 15.95 3.58
CA ILE A 25 5.08 15.83 5.00
C ILE A 25 4.33 17.06 5.52
N GLU A 26 4.77 18.26 5.13
CA GLU A 26 4.13 19.50 5.58
C GLU A 26 2.71 19.65 5.01
N GLU A 27 2.53 19.36 3.71
CA GLU A 27 1.23 19.44 3.06
C GLU A 27 0.26 18.36 3.57
N PHE A 28 0.78 17.15 3.81
CA PHE A 28 0.03 16.05 4.41
C PHE A 28 -0.44 16.42 5.83
N HIS A 29 0.46 16.96 6.66
CA HIS A 29 0.10 17.44 8.01
C HIS A 29 -1.02 18.48 7.96
N LYS A 30 -0.96 19.45 7.02
CA LYS A 30 -2.02 20.44 6.84
C LYS A 30 -3.37 19.80 6.51
N HIS A 31 -3.40 18.81 5.61
CA HIS A 31 -4.64 18.10 5.26
C HIS A 31 -5.20 17.29 6.43
N VAL A 32 -4.33 16.60 7.18
CA VAL A 32 -4.71 15.84 8.39
C VAL A 32 -5.26 16.78 9.46
N ASN A 33 -4.57 17.89 9.74
CA ASN A 33 -4.98 18.85 10.76
C ASN A 33 -6.30 19.55 10.44
N HIS A 34 -6.66 19.66 9.16
CA HIS A 34 -7.90 20.29 8.72
C HIS A 34 -9.12 19.36 8.80
N ASN A 35 -8.92 18.06 9.03
CA ASN A 35 -10.00 17.07 9.01
C ASN A 35 -9.96 16.18 10.25
N ASP A 36 -10.93 16.34 11.15
CA ASP A 36 -10.97 15.64 12.44
C ASP A 36 -10.85 14.11 12.32
N ALA A 37 -11.52 13.51 11.33
CA ALA A 37 -11.45 12.07 11.10
C ALA A 37 -10.05 11.61 10.63
N MET A 38 -9.31 12.47 9.92
CA MET A 38 -7.91 12.19 9.56
C MET A 38 -6.98 12.43 10.75
N ALA A 39 -7.23 13.47 11.55
CA ALA A 39 -6.46 13.75 12.76
C ALA A 39 -6.52 12.56 13.73
N GLU A 40 -7.72 12.00 13.95
CA GLU A 40 -7.93 10.84 14.82
C GLU A 40 -7.08 9.62 14.44
N ILE A 41 -6.85 9.38 13.14
CA ILE A 41 -6.15 8.18 12.67
C ILE A 41 -4.65 8.37 12.43
N TYR A 42 -4.17 9.61 12.28
CA TYR A 42 -2.77 9.90 11.91
C TYR A 42 -1.97 10.61 13.00
N PHE A 43 -2.64 11.28 13.94
CA PHE A 43 -1.98 11.94 15.05
C PHE A 43 -1.77 10.99 16.22
N LYS A 44 -0.68 11.24 16.95
CA LYS A 44 -0.45 10.59 18.23
C LYS A 44 -1.54 10.98 19.21
N GLU A 45 -1.91 10.06 20.09
CA GLU A 45 -2.95 10.30 21.09
C GLU A 45 -2.67 11.57 21.90
N GLY A 46 -3.56 12.56 21.78
CA GLY A 46 -3.47 13.85 22.48
C GLY A 46 -2.43 14.84 21.97
N GLN A 47 -1.85 14.66 20.77
CA GLN A 47 -0.84 15.55 20.20
C GLN A 47 -1.09 15.83 18.72
N GLU A 48 -0.91 17.06 18.23
CA GLU A 48 -0.99 17.40 16.79
C GLU A 48 0.28 16.99 16.01
N GLU A 49 0.85 15.84 16.36
CA GLU A 49 2.06 15.28 15.75
C GLU A 49 1.72 13.99 15.00
N LEU A 50 2.24 13.85 13.77
CA LEU A 50 2.09 12.62 13.00
C LEU A 50 2.75 11.43 13.69
N GLU A 51 2.09 10.29 13.61
CA GLU A 51 2.64 8.99 14.01
C GLU A 51 3.95 8.66 13.27
N GLU A 52 4.87 7.96 13.96
CA GLU A 52 6.18 7.64 13.39
C GLU A 52 6.09 6.80 12.11
N ASP A 53 5.15 5.87 12.07
CA ASP A 53 4.94 4.98 10.92
C ASP A 53 4.49 5.78 9.69
N THR A 54 3.64 6.79 9.88
CA THR A 54 3.21 7.72 8.81
C THR A 54 4.39 8.54 8.28
N ILE A 55 5.25 9.05 9.18
CA ILE A 55 6.46 9.77 8.79
C ILE A 55 7.41 8.84 8.00
N LYS A 56 7.58 7.60 8.45
CA LYS A 56 8.40 6.59 7.73
C LYS A 56 7.79 6.24 6.38
N LEU A 57 6.47 6.17 6.26
CA LEU A 57 5.76 5.92 5.01
C LEU A 57 6.03 7.02 3.99
N LEU A 58 5.85 8.29 4.37
CA LEU A 58 6.11 9.45 3.50
C LEU A 58 7.60 9.54 3.10
N LYS A 59 8.52 9.34 4.06
CA LYS A 59 9.97 9.37 3.79
C LYS A 59 10.45 8.23 2.88
N ASN A 60 9.75 7.09 2.88
CA ASN A 60 10.10 5.92 2.06
C ASN A 60 9.28 5.85 0.77
N ASN A 61 8.92 7.01 0.19
CA ASN A 61 8.15 7.13 -1.04
C ASN A 61 6.83 6.35 -1.01
N GLY A 62 6.10 6.42 0.09
CA GLY A 62 4.81 5.75 0.25
C GLY A 62 4.90 4.23 0.32
N LYS A 63 6.06 3.66 0.64
CA LYS A 63 6.25 2.21 0.79
C LYS A 63 6.93 1.88 2.12
N TYR A 64 6.18 1.30 3.05
CA TYR A 64 6.71 0.94 4.37
C TYR A 64 6.33 -0.48 4.76
N GLN A 65 7.28 -1.23 5.32
CA GLN A 65 7.03 -2.56 5.86
C GLN A 65 7.13 -2.48 7.38
N ASN A 66 5.99 -2.56 8.06
CA ASN A 66 5.94 -2.69 9.50
C ASN A 66 6.20 -4.17 9.87
N LYS A 67 7.47 -4.46 10.18
CA LYS A 67 7.91 -5.82 10.57
C LYS A 67 7.26 -6.33 11.85
N LYS A 68 6.87 -5.44 12.77
CA LYS A 68 6.26 -5.85 14.06
C LYS A 68 4.86 -6.42 13.85
N GLN A 69 4.12 -5.84 12.90
CA GLN A 69 2.74 -6.23 12.58
C GLN A 69 2.63 -7.10 11.32
N ASN A 70 3.76 -7.52 10.73
CA ASN A 70 3.81 -8.23 9.45
C ASN A 70 2.96 -7.56 8.35
N ARG A 71 3.00 -6.22 8.33
CA ARG A 71 2.12 -5.36 7.52
C ARG A 71 2.93 -4.56 6.50
N TYR A 72 2.36 -4.34 5.33
CA TYR A 72 2.91 -3.55 4.24
C TYR A 72 1.98 -2.38 3.96
N ASP A 73 2.49 -1.18 4.16
CA ASP A 73 1.77 0.07 3.97
C ASP A 73 2.18 0.68 2.64
N LEU A 74 1.17 1.07 1.88
CA LEU A 74 1.29 1.66 0.55
C LEU A 74 0.48 2.95 0.51
N MET A 75 1.12 4.07 0.22
CA MET A 75 0.45 5.34 0.00
C MET A 75 0.70 5.86 -1.40
N LEU A 76 -0.37 6.27 -2.08
CA LEU A 76 -0.32 7.01 -3.34
C LEU A 76 -0.91 8.40 -3.11
N VAL A 77 -0.46 9.37 -3.89
CA VAL A 77 -0.90 10.76 -3.83
C VAL A 77 -1.33 11.26 -5.20
N VAL A 78 -2.39 12.04 -5.24
CA VAL A 78 -2.80 12.77 -6.43
C VAL A 78 -2.30 14.19 -6.34
N ARG A 79 -1.68 14.65 -7.41
CA ARG A 79 -1.13 15.99 -7.53
C ARG A 79 -1.86 16.80 -8.60
N ASP A 80 -2.04 18.08 -8.30
CA ASP A 80 -2.43 19.10 -9.27
C ASP A 80 -1.36 20.18 -9.27
N GLN A 81 -0.77 20.45 -10.43
CA GLN A 81 0.37 21.37 -10.58
C GLN A 81 1.52 21.09 -9.58
N GLY A 82 1.78 19.80 -9.31
CA GLY A 82 2.83 19.34 -8.39
C GLY A 82 2.47 19.34 -6.91
N LYS A 83 1.35 19.95 -6.51
CA LYS A 83 0.88 19.97 -5.11
C LYS A 83 0.00 18.77 -4.80
N MET A 84 0.15 18.18 -3.62
CA MET A 84 -0.74 17.12 -3.15
C MET A 84 -2.14 17.67 -2.92
N ILE A 85 -3.13 17.08 -3.59
CA ILE A 85 -4.55 17.40 -3.45
C ILE A 85 -5.38 16.22 -2.95
N GLY A 86 -4.76 15.05 -2.80
CA GLY A 86 -5.41 13.86 -2.32
C GLY A 86 -4.42 12.73 -2.09
N PHE A 87 -4.83 11.73 -1.33
CA PHE A 87 -4.04 10.53 -1.08
C PHE A 87 -4.93 9.32 -0.82
N ILE A 88 -4.34 8.14 -0.97
CA ILE A 88 -4.95 6.85 -0.62
C ILE A 88 -3.90 5.98 0.05
N GLU A 89 -4.26 5.34 1.17
CA GLU A 89 -3.41 4.40 1.89
C GLU A 89 -4.02 3.01 1.93
N LEU A 90 -3.22 1.99 1.57
CA LEU A 90 -3.51 0.58 1.83
C LEU A 90 -2.61 0.06 2.94
N ARG A 91 -3.20 -0.74 3.83
CA ARG A 91 -2.49 -1.53 4.84
C ARG A 91 -2.71 -3.00 4.56
N LEU A 92 -1.68 -3.66 4.06
CA LEU A 92 -1.77 -5.03 3.54
C LEU A 92 -1.09 -6.00 4.50
N THR A 93 -1.72 -7.12 4.80
CA THR A 93 -1.19 -8.12 5.73
C THR A 93 -1.40 -9.54 5.20
N GLN A 94 -0.45 -10.42 5.50
CA GLN A 94 -0.56 -11.86 5.26
C GLN A 94 -0.91 -12.63 6.54
N ASP A 95 -1.06 -11.93 7.67
CA ASP A 95 -1.49 -12.55 8.92
C ASP A 95 -2.97 -12.94 8.82
N SER A 96 -3.28 -14.22 9.03
CA SER A 96 -4.64 -14.76 8.95
C SER A 96 -5.59 -14.19 10.01
N ASN A 97 -5.06 -13.58 11.07
CA ASN A 97 -5.88 -12.98 12.13
C ASN A 97 -6.35 -11.56 11.79
N PHE A 98 -5.78 -10.95 10.75
CA PHE A 98 -6.07 -9.57 10.37
C PHE A 98 -6.53 -9.51 8.92
N ILE A 99 -7.48 -8.62 8.63
CA ILE A 99 -7.90 -8.32 7.27
C ILE A 99 -7.14 -7.08 6.80
N SER A 100 -6.70 -7.08 5.54
CA SER A 100 -6.10 -5.90 4.93
C SER A 100 -7.08 -4.73 4.89
N GLN A 101 -6.60 -3.50 4.86
CA GLN A 101 -7.45 -2.32 4.99
C GLN A 101 -7.19 -1.31 3.87
N LEU A 102 -8.26 -0.74 3.33
CA LEU A 102 -8.21 0.56 2.68
C LEU A 102 -8.23 1.60 3.81
N PHE A 103 -7.03 1.98 4.27
CA PHE A 103 -6.88 2.69 5.53
C PHE A 103 -7.36 4.14 5.45
N SER A 104 -7.10 4.82 4.33
CA SER A 104 -7.62 6.17 4.13
C SER A 104 -7.79 6.50 2.65
N VAL A 105 -8.75 7.38 2.38
CA VAL A 105 -8.92 8.04 1.07
C VAL A 105 -9.28 9.50 1.36
N PHE A 106 -8.47 10.42 0.84
CA PHE A 106 -8.68 11.85 1.04
C PHE A 106 -8.60 12.59 -0.29
N VAL A 107 -9.51 13.53 -0.49
CA VAL A 107 -9.49 14.51 -1.58
C VAL A 107 -9.81 15.88 -1.01
N SER A 108 -8.97 16.86 -1.31
CA SER A 108 -9.17 18.25 -0.91
C SER A 108 -10.52 18.78 -1.42
N GLU A 109 -11.18 19.61 -0.63
CA GLU A 109 -12.57 20.02 -0.89
C GLU A 109 -12.79 20.63 -2.28
N LYS A 110 -11.84 21.45 -2.73
CA LYS A 110 -11.86 22.11 -4.04
C LYS A 110 -11.80 21.13 -5.22
N HIS A 111 -11.35 19.91 -4.97
CA HIS A 111 -11.14 18.87 -5.96
C HIS A 111 -12.14 17.70 -5.84
N ARG A 112 -13.04 17.74 -4.85
CA ARG A 112 -14.11 16.73 -4.69
C ARG A 112 -15.11 16.77 -5.85
N ASN A 113 -15.91 15.71 -5.97
CA ASN A 113 -16.93 15.52 -7.02
C ASN A 113 -16.39 15.41 -8.46
N GLN A 114 -15.08 15.24 -8.61
CA GLN A 114 -14.42 15.06 -9.92
C GLN A 114 -14.01 13.60 -10.20
N GLY A 115 -14.44 12.66 -9.36
CA GLY A 115 -14.11 11.23 -9.51
C GLY A 115 -12.71 10.83 -9.03
N LEU A 116 -11.93 11.76 -8.46
CA LEU A 116 -10.57 11.53 -7.95
C LEU A 116 -10.50 10.35 -6.97
N ALA A 117 -11.42 10.27 -6.01
CA ALA A 117 -11.46 9.20 -5.02
C ALA A 117 -11.64 7.83 -5.68
N SER A 118 -12.62 7.68 -6.59
CA SER A 118 -12.84 6.43 -7.31
C SER A 118 -11.62 6.03 -8.14
N LEU A 119 -10.93 6.99 -8.77
CA LEU A 119 -9.74 6.68 -9.55
C LEU A 119 -8.56 6.24 -8.68
N MET A 120 -8.31 6.93 -7.56
CA MET A 120 -7.30 6.50 -6.59
C MET A 120 -7.59 5.08 -6.09
N ILE A 121 -8.85 4.80 -5.76
CA ILE A 121 -9.30 3.49 -5.31
C ILE A 121 -9.02 2.41 -6.36
N VAL A 122 -9.37 2.63 -7.63
CA VAL A 122 -9.06 1.68 -8.72
C VAL A 122 -7.56 1.38 -8.78
N HIS A 123 -6.71 2.41 -8.74
CA HIS A 123 -5.26 2.20 -8.82
C HIS A 123 -4.67 1.57 -7.56
N ALA A 124 -5.18 1.88 -6.38
CA ALA A 124 -4.80 1.18 -5.16
C ALA A 124 -5.18 -0.31 -5.27
N PHE A 125 -6.36 -0.62 -5.82
CA PHE A 125 -6.78 -1.99 -6.03
C PHE A 125 -5.97 -2.76 -7.07
N ASP A 126 -5.36 -2.09 -8.06
CA ASP A 126 -4.38 -2.74 -8.95
C ASP A 126 -3.25 -3.39 -8.11
N PHE A 127 -2.77 -2.73 -7.05
CA PHE A 127 -1.78 -3.31 -6.12
C PHE A 127 -2.38 -4.44 -5.27
N PHE A 128 -3.59 -4.25 -4.74
CA PHE A 128 -4.25 -5.26 -3.90
C PHE A 128 -4.46 -6.57 -4.65
N GLN A 129 -4.97 -6.54 -5.88
CA GLN A 129 -5.22 -7.74 -6.68
C GLN A 129 -3.94 -8.53 -6.96
N ARG A 130 -2.78 -7.87 -7.07
CA ARG A 130 -1.48 -8.55 -7.25
C ARG A 130 -0.99 -9.29 -6.01
N THR A 131 -1.56 -9.02 -4.84
CA THR A 131 -1.18 -9.72 -3.61
C THR A 131 -1.72 -11.14 -3.53
N GLY A 132 -2.82 -11.43 -4.25
CA GLY A 132 -3.60 -12.67 -4.10
C GLY A 132 -4.55 -12.69 -2.91
N LEU A 133 -4.59 -11.61 -2.11
CA LEU A 133 -5.57 -11.44 -1.05
C LEU A 133 -6.95 -11.14 -1.64
N THR A 134 -8.00 -11.59 -0.96
CA THR A 134 -9.38 -11.46 -1.44
C THR A 134 -10.24 -10.54 -0.60
N ALA A 135 -9.85 -10.27 0.64
CA ALA A 135 -10.64 -9.49 1.60
C ALA A 135 -9.94 -8.19 2.00
N MET A 136 -10.72 -7.11 2.05
CA MET A 136 -10.27 -5.80 2.51
C MET A 136 -11.37 -5.11 3.30
N THR A 137 -11.05 -4.50 4.43
CA THR A 137 -11.99 -3.68 5.19
C THR A 137 -11.76 -2.18 4.99
N VAL A 138 -12.76 -1.39 5.33
CA VAL A 138 -12.67 0.08 5.41
C VAL A 138 -13.58 0.59 6.52
N SER A 139 -13.13 1.61 7.24
CA SER A 139 -13.94 2.36 8.19
C SER A 139 -14.38 3.67 7.52
N PRO A 140 -15.61 3.73 6.99
CA PRO A 140 -16.07 4.88 6.24
C PRO A 140 -16.34 6.08 7.15
N THR A 141 -16.34 7.30 6.62
CA THR A 141 -17.17 8.41 7.08
C THR A 141 -18.48 8.47 6.28
N ILE A 142 -19.49 9.20 6.77
CA ILE A 142 -20.77 9.39 6.05
C ILE A 142 -20.55 9.82 4.60
N ASP A 143 -19.67 10.80 4.37
CA ASP A 143 -19.36 11.32 3.03
C ASP A 143 -18.69 10.28 2.13
N SER A 144 -17.94 9.35 2.71
CA SER A 144 -17.20 8.33 1.95
C SER A 144 -18.04 7.09 1.62
N LEU A 145 -19.18 6.88 2.29
CA LEU A 145 -20.08 5.72 2.06
C LEU A 145 -20.49 5.61 0.59
N VAL A 146 -20.82 6.74 -0.04
CA VAL A 146 -21.20 6.79 -1.46
C VAL A 146 -20.09 6.29 -2.38
N VAL A 147 -18.83 6.43 -1.97
CA VAL A 147 -17.70 5.96 -2.77
C VAL A 147 -17.55 4.45 -2.58
N TYR A 148 -17.49 3.96 -1.34
CA TYR A 148 -17.23 2.55 -1.08
C TYR A 148 -18.38 1.64 -1.53
N ASN A 149 -19.64 2.08 -1.39
CA ASN A 149 -20.80 1.32 -1.85
C ASN A 149 -20.75 1.00 -3.36
N LYS A 150 -20.16 1.91 -4.17
CA LYS A 150 -19.97 1.70 -5.62
C LYS A 150 -18.99 0.58 -5.93
N PHE A 151 -18.00 0.36 -5.07
CA PHE A 151 -16.99 -0.69 -5.23
C PHE A 151 -17.42 -2.04 -4.66
N GLY A 152 -18.66 -2.16 -4.19
CA GLY A 152 -19.19 -3.42 -3.67
C GLY A 152 -18.75 -3.73 -2.24
N PHE A 153 -18.36 -2.71 -1.48
CA PHE A 153 -18.24 -2.84 -0.03
C PHE A 153 -19.64 -3.04 0.59
N TYR A 154 -19.72 -3.92 1.59
CA TYR A 154 -20.96 -4.26 2.31
C TYR A 154 -20.68 -4.34 3.82
N PRO A 155 -21.70 -4.24 4.70
CA PRO A 155 -21.48 -4.26 6.15
C PRO A 155 -20.70 -5.49 6.63
N LEU A 156 -19.74 -5.27 7.51
CA LEU A 156 -18.96 -6.34 8.13
C LEU A 156 -19.88 -7.25 8.97
N GLY A 157 -19.65 -8.56 8.90
CA GLY A 157 -20.40 -9.56 9.67
C GLY A 157 -21.62 -10.15 8.95
N TYR A 158 -21.94 -9.70 7.74
CA TYR A 158 -22.96 -10.34 6.92
C TYR A 158 -22.54 -11.76 6.52
N ASP A 159 -23.44 -12.72 6.75
CA ASP A 159 -23.32 -14.07 6.21
C ASP A 159 -23.63 -14.09 4.70
N ASP A 160 -23.43 -15.25 4.06
CA ASP A 160 -23.60 -15.39 2.61
C ASP A 160 -25.03 -15.05 2.16
N VAL A 161 -26.04 -15.44 2.93
CA VAL A 161 -27.46 -15.19 2.60
C VAL A 161 -27.79 -13.70 2.70
N THR A 162 -27.31 -13.03 3.73
CA THR A 162 -27.54 -11.60 3.96
C THR A 162 -26.77 -10.77 2.94
N MET A 163 -25.54 -11.17 2.61
CA MET A 163 -24.72 -10.56 1.55
C MET A 163 -25.39 -10.68 0.18
N GLU A 164 -25.94 -11.84 -0.18
CA GLU A 164 -26.68 -11.97 -1.44
C GLU A 164 -27.92 -11.06 -1.51
N LYS A 165 -28.64 -10.93 -0.39
CA LYS A 165 -29.76 -9.99 -0.30
C LYS A 165 -29.30 -8.54 -0.41
N TRP A 166 -28.14 -8.21 0.16
CA TRP A 166 -27.52 -6.89 0.08
C TRP A 166 -27.29 -6.46 -1.36
N PHE A 167 -26.69 -7.34 -2.18
CA PHE A 167 -26.40 -7.02 -3.58
C PHE A 167 -27.61 -7.02 -4.51
N LYS A 168 -28.78 -7.49 -4.05
CA LYS A 168 -30.06 -7.35 -4.78
C LYS A 168 -30.71 -5.98 -4.59
N LYS A 169 -30.27 -5.21 -3.58
CA LYS A 169 -30.74 -3.85 -3.33
C LYS A 169 -30.14 -2.88 -4.36
N THR A 170 -30.89 -1.84 -4.66
CA THR A 170 -30.40 -0.69 -5.42
C THR A 170 -29.26 0.03 -4.68
N GLU A 171 -28.50 0.86 -5.39
CA GLU A 171 -27.44 1.67 -4.78
C GLU A 171 -28.00 2.58 -3.67
N GLU A 172 -29.17 3.19 -3.92
CA GLU A 172 -29.87 4.10 -2.98
C GLU A 172 -30.31 3.38 -1.70
N GLU A 173 -30.99 2.23 -1.83
CA GLU A 173 -31.41 1.42 -0.67
C GLU A 173 -30.23 0.97 0.20
N ARG A 174 -29.10 0.62 -0.42
CA ARG A 174 -27.87 0.28 0.33
C ARG A 174 -27.35 1.49 1.08
N LEU A 175 -27.29 2.66 0.44
CA LEU A 175 -26.77 3.87 1.06
C LEU A 175 -27.63 4.34 2.23
N ASP A 176 -28.95 4.27 2.11
CA ASP A 176 -29.83 4.70 3.18
C ASP A 176 -29.70 3.80 4.41
N GLN A 177 -29.60 2.47 4.21
CA GLN A 177 -29.32 1.56 5.32
C GLN A 177 -27.94 1.82 5.96
N LEU A 178 -26.89 2.08 5.17
CA LEU A 178 -25.55 2.36 5.72
C LEU A 178 -25.48 3.64 6.55
N LYS A 179 -26.32 4.64 6.25
CA LYS A 179 -26.38 5.89 7.04
C LYS A 179 -27.03 5.66 8.40
N GLU A 180 -27.98 4.74 8.50
CA GLU A 180 -28.64 4.39 9.76
C GLU A 180 -27.78 3.45 10.61
N GLU A 181 -27.14 2.45 9.98
CA GLU A 181 -26.38 1.39 10.64
C GLU A 181 -24.88 1.52 10.34
N PHE A 182 -24.30 2.62 10.82
CA PHE A 182 -22.89 2.91 10.58
C PHE A 182 -21.99 1.79 11.12
N SER A 183 -21.21 1.18 10.23
CA SER A 183 -20.34 0.04 10.53
C SER A 183 -19.13 0.03 9.61
N ASP A 184 -18.09 -0.68 10.02
CA ASP A 184 -17.01 -1.05 9.11
C ASP A 184 -17.57 -1.86 7.94
N LEU A 185 -16.98 -1.64 6.77
CA LEU A 185 -17.38 -2.33 5.55
C LEU A 185 -16.31 -3.34 5.13
N LEU A 186 -16.77 -4.39 4.46
CA LEU A 186 -15.98 -5.46 3.90
C LEU A 186 -16.14 -5.48 2.38
N LEU A 187 -15.02 -5.55 1.68
CA LEU A 187 -14.93 -6.03 0.31
C LEU A 187 -14.40 -7.46 0.35
N ASN A 188 -15.10 -8.41 -0.27
CA ASN A 188 -14.68 -9.80 -0.35
C ASN A 188 -14.75 -10.33 -1.78
N LEU A 189 -13.63 -10.20 -2.49
CA LEU A 189 -13.42 -10.68 -3.85
C LEU A 189 -13.33 -12.20 -3.96
N SER A 190 -13.63 -12.99 -2.92
CA SER A 190 -13.90 -14.42 -3.07
C SER A 190 -15.37 -14.74 -3.36
N LYS A 191 -16.26 -13.73 -3.21
CA LYS A 191 -17.70 -13.86 -3.40
C LYS A 191 -18.10 -13.25 -4.75
N GLU A 192 -18.79 -14.04 -5.57
CA GLU A 192 -19.17 -13.67 -6.94
C GLU A 192 -19.95 -12.35 -7.04
N PRO A 193 -20.99 -12.08 -6.20
CA PRO A 193 -21.71 -10.80 -6.27
C PRO A 193 -20.81 -9.59 -6.01
N CYS A 194 -19.84 -9.73 -5.11
CA CYS A 194 -18.89 -8.68 -4.78
C CYS A 194 -17.88 -8.47 -5.93
N GLN A 195 -17.38 -9.56 -6.52
CA GLN A 195 -16.50 -9.51 -7.69
C GLN A 195 -17.18 -8.80 -8.88
N GLU A 196 -18.45 -9.09 -9.15
CA GLU A 196 -19.20 -8.50 -10.26
C GLU A 196 -19.36 -6.99 -10.08
N VAL A 197 -19.83 -6.53 -8.92
CA VAL A 197 -19.98 -5.11 -8.63
C VAL A 197 -18.64 -4.38 -8.70
N PHE A 198 -17.60 -4.98 -8.10
CA PHE A 198 -16.26 -4.43 -8.13
C PHE A 198 -15.72 -4.28 -9.56
N GLY A 199 -15.80 -5.35 -10.37
CA GLY A 199 -15.33 -5.35 -11.75
C GLY A 199 -16.04 -4.32 -12.61
N ASN A 200 -17.37 -4.28 -12.53
CA ASN A 200 -18.20 -3.30 -13.22
C ASN A 200 -17.82 -1.86 -12.85
N GLN A 201 -17.52 -1.59 -11.58
CA GLN A 201 -17.13 -0.26 -11.15
C GLN A 201 -15.71 0.11 -11.62
N CYS A 202 -14.76 -0.83 -11.57
CA CYS A 202 -13.42 -0.63 -12.14
C CYS A 202 -13.51 -0.26 -13.63
N GLU A 203 -14.28 -1.01 -14.42
CA GLU A 203 -14.49 -0.71 -15.84
C GLU A 203 -15.10 0.68 -16.06
N LYS A 204 -16.15 1.04 -15.31
CA LYS A 204 -16.76 2.37 -15.38
C LYS A 204 -15.75 3.47 -15.05
N SER A 205 -14.93 3.28 -14.02
CA SER A 205 -13.93 4.24 -13.58
C SER A 205 -12.76 4.39 -14.56
N THR A 206 -12.38 3.34 -15.29
CA THR A 206 -11.29 3.42 -16.30
C THR A 206 -11.61 4.35 -17.46
N LYS A 207 -12.89 4.58 -17.78
CA LYS A 207 -13.32 5.54 -18.81
C LYS A 207 -12.94 6.99 -18.48
N TYR A 208 -12.63 7.29 -17.23
CA TYR A 208 -12.24 8.63 -16.76
C TYR A 208 -10.71 8.83 -16.71
N ARG A 209 -9.91 7.87 -17.18
CA ARG A 209 -8.43 7.97 -17.17
C ARG A 209 -7.86 9.11 -18.02
N GLY A 210 -8.62 9.68 -18.96
CA GLY A 210 -8.15 10.73 -19.87
C GLY A 210 -7.68 12.03 -19.19
N CYS A 211 -8.06 12.27 -17.93
CA CYS A 211 -7.64 13.45 -17.15
C CYS A 211 -6.50 13.16 -16.15
N PHE A 212 -5.91 11.96 -16.21
CA PHE A 212 -4.98 11.48 -15.19
C PHE A 212 -3.75 10.83 -15.79
N ASN A 213 -2.60 11.29 -15.34
CA ASN A 213 -1.32 10.66 -15.61
C ASN A 213 -0.90 9.84 -14.39
N VAL A 214 -0.66 8.55 -14.59
CA VAL A 214 -0.03 7.70 -13.57
C VAL A 214 1.47 7.76 -13.78
N SER A 215 2.23 8.03 -12.71
CA SER A 215 3.69 8.09 -12.82
C SER A 215 4.26 6.75 -13.32
N PRO A 216 5.39 6.75 -14.04
CA PRO A 216 6.01 5.51 -14.50
C PRO A 216 6.33 4.54 -13.37
N ARG A 217 6.74 5.07 -12.20
CA ARG A 217 7.06 4.28 -11.00
C ARG A 217 5.83 3.54 -10.48
N VAL A 218 4.71 4.26 -10.28
CA VAL A 218 3.45 3.64 -9.85
C VAL A 218 2.98 2.60 -10.88
N SER A 219 3.07 2.92 -12.17
CA SER A 219 2.65 2.02 -13.26
C SER A 219 3.48 0.74 -13.35
N GLU A 220 4.78 0.81 -13.04
CA GLU A 220 5.68 -0.34 -13.01
C GLU A 220 5.41 -1.19 -11.77
N ASP A 221 5.35 -0.57 -10.60
CA ASP A 221 5.17 -1.24 -9.33
C ASP A 221 3.79 -1.93 -9.22
N ALA A 222 2.74 -1.36 -9.82
CA ALA A 222 1.39 -1.95 -9.85
C ALA A 222 1.32 -3.31 -10.58
N LYS A 223 2.37 -3.69 -11.31
CA LYS A 223 2.48 -5.01 -11.96
C LYS A 223 3.09 -6.07 -11.05
N THR A 224 3.58 -5.67 -9.89
CA THR A 224 4.32 -6.53 -8.96
C THR A 224 3.53 -6.77 -7.68
N ASN A 225 3.77 -7.91 -7.04
CA ASN A 225 3.18 -8.19 -5.73
C ASN A 225 3.94 -7.38 -4.67
N VAL A 226 3.26 -6.42 -4.04
CA VAL A 226 3.85 -5.48 -3.07
C VAL A 226 4.41 -6.15 -1.82
N LEU A 227 3.88 -7.32 -1.46
CA LEU A 227 4.38 -8.15 -0.35
C LEU A 227 5.78 -8.71 -0.65
N ASN A 228 6.19 -8.71 -1.92
CA ASN A 228 7.49 -9.19 -2.39
C ASN A 228 8.50 -8.08 -2.68
N TRP A 229 8.17 -6.79 -2.56
CA TRP A 229 9.06 -5.67 -2.96
C TRP A 229 10.46 -5.66 -2.33
N ARG A 230 10.67 -6.38 -1.23
CA ARG A 230 11.98 -6.48 -0.55
C ARG A 230 12.55 -7.88 -0.50
N LYS A 231 11.93 -8.86 -1.19
CA LYS A 231 12.60 -10.15 -1.42
C LYS A 231 13.74 -9.87 -2.40
N LYS A 232 14.96 -9.71 -1.87
CA LYS A 232 16.17 -9.71 -2.71
C LYS A 232 16.05 -10.92 -3.65
N PRO A 233 16.30 -10.77 -4.97
CA PRO A 233 16.38 -11.93 -5.84
C PRO A 233 17.43 -12.86 -5.21
N SER A 234 16.98 -14.03 -4.77
CA SER A 234 17.87 -15.09 -4.33
C SER A 234 18.61 -15.55 -5.57
N SER A 235 19.86 -15.09 -5.69
CA SER A 235 20.84 -15.41 -6.73
C SER A 235 20.64 -14.68 -8.06
N PRO A 236 21.72 -14.12 -8.65
CA PRO A 236 21.71 -13.71 -10.05
C PRO A 236 21.47 -14.94 -10.94
N PRO A 237 20.88 -14.78 -12.14
CA PRO A 237 20.88 -15.86 -13.11
C PRO A 237 22.35 -16.19 -13.41
N LEU A 238 22.73 -17.46 -13.23
CA LEU A 238 23.97 -17.99 -13.77
C LEU A 238 23.96 -17.71 -15.27
N ILE A 239 24.70 -16.69 -15.68
CA ILE A 239 25.06 -16.49 -17.07
C ILE A 239 25.92 -17.71 -17.42
N SER A 240 25.28 -18.66 -18.10
CA SER A 240 25.92 -19.80 -18.73
C SER A 240 26.85 -19.27 -19.80
N ASN A 241 28.12 -19.03 -19.44
CA ASN A 241 29.18 -18.83 -20.40
C ASN A 241 29.52 -20.17 -21.05
N SER A 242 28.97 -20.40 -22.23
CA SER A 242 29.44 -21.37 -23.23
C SER A 242 29.09 -20.74 -24.58
N ASP A 243 29.93 -20.63 -25.60
CA ASP A 243 31.30 -21.05 -25.88
C ASP A 243 31.70 -20.23 -27.12
N LEU A 244 32.92 -19.65 -27.16
CA LEU A 244 33.60 -19.29 -28.42
C LEU A 244 35.09 -18.93 -28.17
N GLY A 245 35.96 -19.93 -28.40
CA GLY A 245 37.38 -19.82 -28.86
C GLY A 245 38.46 -19.48 -27.83
N VAL A 246 39.39 -20.37 -27.38
CA VAL A 246 40.54 -21.03 -28.08
C VAL A 246 41.64 -19.99 -28.41
N LEU A 247 42.91 -19.96 -27.95
CA LEU A 247 43.90 -20.89 -27.36
C LEU A 247 44.87 -20.16 -26.39
N HIS A 248 45.46 -20.91 -25.45
CA HIS A 248 46.69 -20.57 -24.73
C HIS A 248 47.92 -20.39 -25.65
N PRO A 249 48.98 -19.74 -25.14
CA PRO A 249 50.19 -20.53 -24.87
C PRO A 249 50.65 -20.42 -23.41
N SER A 250 51.35 -21.49 -23.03
CA SER A 250 51.91 -21.85 -21.74
C SER A 250 53.24 -21.15 -21.43
N GLU A 251 53.74 -21.47 -20.23
CA GLU A 251 55.11 -21.29 -19.69
C GLU A 251 55.33 -20.00 -18.87
N ASP A 252 55.89 -20.01 -17.65
CA ASP A 252 56.45 -21.11 -16.88
C ASP A 252 56.71 -20.70 -15.42
N THR A 253 56.62 -21.70 -14.55
CA THR A 253 57.46 -21.95 -13.34
C THR A 253 57.37 -21.14 -12.02
N LYS A 254 57.23 -21.95 -10.95
CA LYS A 254 57.98 -21.96 -9.66
C LYS A 254 57.57 -20.92 -8.59
N LYS A 255 57.15 -21.27 -7.36
CA LYS A 255 57.71 -22.24 -6.39
C LYS A 255 56.67 -22.63 -5.30
N ARG A 256 56.72 -23.90 -4.89
CA ARG A 256 56.17 -24.50 -3.65
C ARG A 256 56.91 -23.98 -2.39
N LYS A 257 56.31 -24.02 -1.18
CA LYS A 257 56.33 -25.18 -0.25
C LYS A 257 55.92 -24.85 1.21
N ALA A 258 54.98 -25.68 1.72
CA ALA A 258 54.76 -26.27 3.07
C ALA A 258 54.57 -25.44 4.36
N GLU A 259 53.36 -25.64 4.93
CA GLU A 259 53.01 -26.20 6.26
C GLU A 259 54.10 -26.41 7.34
N THR A 260 53.74 -26.05 8.58
CA THR A 260 54.03 -26.85 9.79
C THR A 260 52.84 -26.81 10.76
N GLU A 261 52.50 -28.00 11.23
CA GLU A 261 51.44 -28.41 12.15
C GLU A 261 51.85 -28.34 13.65
N VAL A 262 50.83 -28.22 14.52
CA VAL A 262 50.64 -28.94 15.82
C VAL A 262 51.50 -28.53 17.05
N ARG A 263 50.85 -28.14 18.17
CA ARG A 263 50.46 -29.03 19.30
C ARG A 263 49.83 -28.29 20.50
N GLU A 264 48.78 -28.91 21.06
CA GLU A 264 48.16 -28.65 22.37
C GLU A 264 49.07 -29.04 23.54
N SER A 265 48.86 -28.42 24.71
CA SER A 265 48.43 -29.10 25.96
C SER A 265 48.43 -28.14 27.16
N GLU A 266 47.29 -28.07 27.87
CA GLU A 266 47.09 -28.17 29.35
C GLU A 266 48.07 -27.46 30.32
N SER A 267 47.75 -27.00 31.53
CA SER A 267 46.58 -26.85 32.42
C SER A 267 47.17 -26.36 33.77
N THR A 268 46.51 -25.50 34.54
CA THR A 268 46.48 -25.42 36.04
C THR A 268 45.75 -24.11 36.43
N GLU A 269 44.53 -24.20 36.96
CA GLU A 269 44.15 -24.29 38.40
C GLU A 269 44.33 -22.97 39.18
N GLU A 270 43.21 -22.33 39.53
CA GLU A 270 42.69 -22.15 40.92
C GLU A 270 43.25 -20.87 41.59
N THR A 271 42.56 -20.06 42.41
CA THR A 271 41.48 -20.31 43.37
C THR A 271 40.77 -18.99 43.76
N THR A 272 39.43 -19.06 43.93
CA THR A 272 38.55 -18.37 44.91
C THR A 272 38.89 -17.03 45.59
N LYS A 273 37.90 -16.11 45.64
CA LYS A 273 37.18 -15.73 46.90
C LYS A 273 35.96 -14.80 46.72
N LYS A 274 34.79 -15.37 47.03
CA LYS A 274 33.75 -14.96 48.01
C LYS A 274 32.98 -13.61 47.91
N LYS A 275 31.65 -13.80 47.80
CA LYS A 275 30.52 -13.30 48.65
C LYS A 275 30.21 -11.79 48.62
N SER A 276 28.98 -11.31 48.84
CA SER A 276 27.61 -11.84 48.96
C SER A 276 26.70 -10.62 49.08
N ILE A 277 25.53 -10.70 48.47
CA ILE A 277 24.21 -10.14 48.84
C ILE A 277 24.12 -9.53 50.26
N HIS A 278 23.68 -8.27 50.39
CA HIS A 278 22.36 -7.79 50.89
C HIS A 278 22.43 -6.34 51.42
N ASN A 279 21.55 -5.48 50.90
CA ASN A 279 20.56 -4.69 51.64
C ASN A 279 19.51 -4.17 50.67
#